data_AF-A0A975BTV0-F1
#
_entry.id   AF-A0A975BTV0-F1
#
_cell.length_a   1.000
_cell.length_b   1.000
_cell.length_c   1.000
_cell.angle_alpha   90.00
_cell.angle_beta   90.00
_cell.angle_gamma   90.00
#
_symmetry.space_group_name_H-M   'P 1'
#
loop_
_entity.id
_entity.type
_entity.pdbx_description
1 polymer ?
#
loop_
_entity_poly.entity_id
_entity_poly.type
_entity_poly.pdbx_seq_one_letter_code
_entity_poly.pdbx_strand_id
1 'polypeptide(L)'
;MVRKLKRTVTSVLPVSNRRTGKCIHCGACCRLPYACSFLKRKPEGGYYCSVYFFRPLNCRKYPRTESEFITADTCGYRFENTVKTNTWTMSLILVVRSFFRKLIQFN
;
A
#
# COMPACT_ATOMS: atom_id res chain seq x y z
N MET A 1 11.78 29.03 -2.37
CA MET A 1 12.84 27.99 -2.39
C MET A 1 12.49 26.74 -1.56
N VAL A 2 11.98 26.91 -0.33
CA VAL A 2 11.61 25.83 0.62
C VAL A 2 10.73 24.71 0.04
N ARG A 3 9.74 25.03 -0.82
CA ARG A 3 8.86 24.01 -1.44
C ARG A 3 9.58 23.06 -2.40
N LYS A 4 10.66 23.53 -3.07
CA LYS A 4 11.49 22.70 -3.95
C LYS A 4 12.38 21.77 -3.13
N LEU A 5 12.97 22.29 -2.04
CA LEU A 5 13.78 21.53 -1.10
C LEU A 5 12.95 20.43 -0.41
N LYS A 6 11.74 20.77 0.07
CA LYS A 6 10.80 19.80 0.67
C LYS A 6 10.50 18.65 -0.29
N ARG A 7 10.26 18.93 -1.58
CA ARG A 7 10.04 17.89 -2.60
C ARG A 7 11.24 16.96 -2.79
N THR A 8 12.45 17.52 -2.85
CA THR A 8 13.68 16.72 -2.94
C THR A 8 13.89 15.85 -1.71
N VAL A 9 13.70 16.40 -0.50
CA VAL A 9 13.86 15.63 0.75
C VAL A 9 12.80 14.54 0.88
N THR A 10 11.53 14.83 0.53
CA THR A 10 10.46 13.82 0.59
C THR A 10 10.67 12.65 -0.39
N SER A 11 11.47 12.85 -1.44
CA SER A 11 11.80 11.77 -2.38
C SER A 11 12.69 10.68 -1.77
N VAL A 12 13.31 10.94 -0.60
CA VAL A 12 14.16 9.99 0.14
C VAL A 12 13.41 9.25 1.24
N LEU A 13 12.19 9.67 1.60
CA LEU A 13 11.41 9.03 2.66
C LEU A 13 11.16 7.53 2.42
N PRO A 14 11.09 6.72 3.50
CA PRO A 14 10.80 5.31 3.40
C PRO A 14 9.37 5.06 2.92
N VAL A 15 9.18 3.92 2.27
CA VAL A 15 7.88 3.39 1.89
C VAL A 15 7.31 2.60 3.08
N SER A 16 5.99 2.62 3.27
CA SER A 16 5.35 1.87 4.34
C SER A 16 5.67 0.38 4.24
N ASN A 17 6.02 -0.24 5.36
CA ASN A 17 6.28 -1.68 5.46
C ASN A 17 5.06 -2.54 5.13
N ARG A 18 3.85 -1.96 5.16
CA ARG A 18 2.60 -2.65 4.81
C ARG A 18 2.35 -2.70 3.30
N ARG A 19 3.18 -2.03 2.49
CA ARG A 19 3.01 -1.99 1.04
C ARG A 19 3.51 -3.28 0.40
N THR A 20 2.60 -4.00 -0.23
CA THR A 20 2.89 -5.22 -0.99
C THR A 20 2.51 -5.04 -2.47
N GLY A 21 2.86 -6.00 -3.31
CA GLY A 21 2.56 -5.99 -4.75
C GLY A 21 3.62 -5.33 -5.62
N LYS A 22 3.29 -5.14 -6.90
CA LYS A 22 4.21 -4.62 -7.93
C LYS A 22 3.49 -3.78 -8.98
N CYS A 23 4.25 -2.98 -9.72
CA CYS A 23 3.72 -2.30 -10.89
C CYS A 23 3.26 -3.33 -11.94
N ILE A 24 2.01 -3.22 -12.39
CA ILE A 24 1.39 -4.08 -13.41
C ILE A 24 1.16 -3.34 -14.74
N HIS A 25 1.81 -2.20 -14.93
CA HIS A 25 1.66 -1.35 -16.12
C HIS A 25 0.22 -0.89 -16.41
N CYS A 26 -0.60 -0.67 -15.37
CA CYS A 26 -1.95 -0.10 -15.52
C CYS A 26 -1.95 1.36 -16.04
N GLY A 27 -0.81 2.06 -15.91
CA GLY A 27 -0.64 3.44 -16.37
C GLY A 27 -1.34 4.50 -15.51
N ALA A 28 -2.14 4.12 -14.50
CA ALA A 28 -2.90 5.05 -13.66
C ALA A 28 -1.99 6.08 -12.96
N CYS A 29 -0.95 5.60 -12.26
CA CYS A 29 0.00 6.48 -11.58
C CYS A 29 0.87 7.32 -12.54
N CYS A 30 1.05 6.86 -13.78
CA CYS A 30 1.80 7.61 -14.81
C CYS A 30 1.02 8.81 -15.37
N ARG A 31 -0.27 8.95 -15.04
CA ARG A 31 -1.09 10.10 -15.43
C ARG A 31 -1.22 11.13 -14.30
N LEU A 32 -0.63 10.86 -13.13
CA LEU A 32 -0.75 11.70 -11.95
C LEU A 32 0.49 12.57 -11.71
N PRO A 33 0.32 13.86 -11.37
CA PRO A 33 -0.82 14.73 -11.71
C PRO A 33 -0.83 15.15 -13.19
N TYR A 34 0.27 14.89 -13.91
CA TYR A 34 0.42 15.20 -15.33
C TYR A 34 0.69 13.91 -16.11
N ALA A 35 0.27 13.89 -17.38
CA ALA A 35 0.55 12.76 -18.27
C ALA A 35 2.05 12.61 -18.49
N CYS A 36 2.62 11.48 -18.05
CA CYS A 36 4.02 11.16 -18.23
C CYS A 36 4.34 10.88 -19.70
N SER A 37 5.31 11.61 -20.27
CA SER A 37 5.75 11.44 -21.67
C SER A 37 6.36 10.06 -21.97
N PHE A 38 6.78 9.33 -20.93
CA PHE A 38 7.32 7.97 -21.05
C PHE A 38 6.25 6.87 -21.01
N LEU A 39 4.99 7.21 -20.73
CA LEU A 39 3.89 6.26 -20.82
C LEU A 39 3.58 6.00 -22.29
N LYS A 40 3.66 4.74 -22.71
CA LYS A 40 3.38 4.29 -24.07
C LYS A 40 2.26 3.26 -24.06
N ARG A 41 1.55 3.15 -25.18
CA ARG A 41 0.49 2.16 -25.39
C ARG A 41 1.05 1.03 -26.23
N LYS A 42 0.69 -0.21 -25.91
CA LYS A 42 1.08 -1.36 -26.72
C LYS A 42 0.07 -1.55 -27.88
N PRO A 43 0.49 -2.15 -29.01
CA PRO A 43 -0.40 -2.44 -30.14
C PRO A 43 -1.63 -3.28 -29.75
N GLU A 44 -1.43 -4.30 -28.92
CA GLU A 44 -2.44 -5.24 -28.43
C GLU A 44 -3.34 -4.67 -27.32
N GLY A 45 -3.12 -3.41 -26.93
CA GLY A 45 -3.79 -2.77 -25.81
C GLY A 45 -2.96 -2.77 -24.51
N GLY A 46 -3.39 -1.96 -23.55
CA GLY A 46 -2.65 -1.72 -22.32
C GLY A 46 -1.48 -0.74 -22.48
N TYR A 47 -0.68 -0.61 -21.42
CA TYR A 47 0.37 0.40 -21.34
C TYR A 47 1.72 -0.20 -20.97
N TYR A 48 2.79 0.55 -21.22
CA TYR A 48 4.13 0.27 -20.69
C TYR A 48 4.89 1.58 -20.48
N CYS A 49 5.98 1.52 -19.71
CA CYS A 49 6.86 2.67 -19.48
C CYS A 49 8.14 2.49 -20.29
N SER A 50 8.43 3.43 -21.19
CA SER A 50 9.62 3.33 -22.05
C SER A 50 10.94 3.44 -21.28
N VAL A 51 10.91 3.97 -20.05
CA VAL A 51 12.08 4.11 -19.16
C VAL A 51 11.91 3.29 -17.88
N TYR A 52 11.25 2.13 -17.96
CA TYR A 52 10.90 1.34 -16.77
C TYR A 52 12.12 0.98 -15.88
N PHE A 53 13.27 0.72 -16.50
CA PHE A 53 14.52 0.42 -15.81
C PHE A 53 15.06 1.65 -15.04
N PHE A 54 15.03 2.83 -15.67
CA PHE A 54 15.53 4.09 -15.10
C PHE A 54 14.45 4.92 -14.39
N ARG A 55 13.40 4.26 -13.85
CA ARG A 55 12.27 4.97 -13.23
C ARG A 55 12.74 5.98 -12.16
N PRO A 56 12.29 7.24 -12.24
CA PRO A 56 12.52 8.22 -11.19
C PRO A 56 12.07 7.69 -9.83
N LEU A 57 12.72 8.15 -8.75
CA LEU A 57 12.41 7.71 -7.38
C LEU A 57 10.93 7.86 -7.03
N ASN A 58 10.29 8.95 -7.50
CA ASN A 58 8.85 9.17 -7.32
C ASN A 58 8.00 8.02 -7.88
N CYS A 59 8.33 7.53 -9.08
CA CYS A 59 7.62 6.41 -9.71
C CYS A 59 7.89 5.08 -9.02
N ARG A 60 9.09 4.89 -8.44
CA ARG A 60 9.45 3.66 -7.71
C ARG A 60 8.80 3.59 -6.33
N LYS A 61 8.64 4.75 -5.68
CA LYS A 61 8.12 4.86 -4.32
C LYS A 61 6.61 4.95 -4.25
N TYR A 62 5.93 5.42 -5.31
CA TYR A 62 4.48 5.49 -5.32
C TYR A 62 3.83 4.08 -5.37
N PRO A 63 2.74 3.84 -4.62
CA PRO A 63 2.26 4.63 -3.49
C PRO A 63 3.18 4.44 -2.28
N ARG A 64 3.52 5.52 -1.56
CA ARG A 64 4.44 5.42 -0.40
C ARG A 64 3.71 4.94 0.85
N THR A 65 2.51 5.47 1.09
CA THR A 65 1.60 5.12 2.18
C THR A 65 0.20 4.88 1.63
N GLU A 66 -0.63 4.19 2.40
CA GLU A 66 -2.01 3.90 2.04
C GLU A 66 -2.83 5.19 1.83
N SER A 67 -2.59 6.21 2.65
CA SER A 67 -3.22 7.53 2.51
C SER A 67 -2.86 8.27 1.21
N GLU A 68 -1.75 7.91 0.57
CA GLU A 68 -1.32 8.50 -0.71
C GLU A 68 -1.80 7.67 -1.92
N PHE A 69 -2.49 6.55 -1.69
CA PHE A 69 -2.78 5.56 -2.73
C PHE A 69 -4.07 5.84 -3.50
N ILE A 70 -4.05 6.91 -4.29
CA ILE A 70 -5.23 7.39 -5.05
C ILE A 70 -5.67 6.42 -6.14
N THR A 71 -4.77 5.55 -6.61
CA THR A 71 -5.03 4.60 -7.72
C THR A 71 -5.32 3.18 -7.23
N ALA A 72 -5.91 3.03 -6.05
CA ALA A 72 -6.14 1.73 -5.40
C ALA A 72 -6.93 0.76 -6.30
N ASP A 73 -7.90 1.27 -7.04
CA ASP A 73 -8.81 0.45 -7.87
C ASP A 73 -8.12 -0.20 -9.09
N THR A 74 -7.00 0.37 -9.54
CA THR A 74 -6.38 -0.01 -10.82
C THR A 74 -4.91 -0.42 -10.71
N CYS A 75 -4.24 -0.08 -9.60
CA CYS A 75 -2.81 -0.35 -9.43
C CYS A 75 -2.57 -1.70 -8.74
N GLY A 76 -1.46 -2.36 -9.09
CA GLY A 76 -1.10 -3.66 -8.53
C GLY A 76 -0.45 -3.63 -7.14
N TYR A 77 -0.27 -2.44 -6.55
CA TYR A 77 0.16 -2.30 -5.16
C TYR A 77 -1.03 -2.45 -4.20
N ARG A 78 -0.77 -2.89 -2.97
CA ARG A 78 -1.78 -3.08 -1.92
C ARG A 78 -1.18 -2.73 -0.56
N PHE A 79 -2.04 -2.50 0.44
CA PHE A 79 -1.63 -2.30 1.83
C PHE A 79 -2.36 -3.30 2.73
N GLU A 80 -1.61 -4.07 3.49
CA GLU A 80 -2.19 -5.06 4.41
C GLU A 80 -2.50 -4.44 5.78
N ASN A 81 -3.71 -4.66 6.28
CA ASN A 81 -4.09 -4.29 7.63
C ASN A 81 -3.60 -5.36 8.61
N THR A 82 -2.40 -5.15 9.16
CA THR A 82 -1.94 -5.94 10.30
C THR A 82 -2.68 -5.48 11.55
N VAL A 83 -3.84 -6.08 11.81
CA VAL A 83 -4.45 -6.00 13.14
C VAL A 83 -3.49 -6.71 14.09
N LYS A 84 -2.77 -5.97 14.92
CA LYS A 84 -2.05 -6.56 16.06
C LYS A 84 -3.09 -7.06 17.06
N THR A 85 -3.61 -8.27 16.85
CA THR A 85 -4.37 -8.96 17.89
C THR A 85 -3.40 -9.26 19.02
N ASN A 86 -3.54 -8.55 20.12
CA ASN A 86 -2.86 -8.87 21.36
C ASN A 86 -3.36 -10.25 21.83
N THR A 87 -2.55 -11.28 21.65
CA THR A 87 -2.86 -12.68 21.96
C THR A 87 -3.34 -12.90 23.40
N TRP A 88 -2.99 -12.00 24.32
CA TRP A 88 -3.44 -12.02 25.72
C TRP A 88 -4.95 -11.83 25.90
N THR A 89 -5.62 -11.03 25.06
CA THR A 89 -7.07 -10.78 25.22
C THR A 89 -7.90 -11.99 24.78
N MET A 90 -7.45 -12.71 23.75
CA MET A 90 -8.10 -13.94 23.29
C MET A 90 -7.98 -15.07 24.33
N SER A 91 -6.81 -15.24 24.95
CA SER A 91 -6.64 -16.24 26.01
C SER A 91 -7.48 -15.93 27.26
N LEU A 92 -7.58 -14.66 27.67
CA LEU A 92 -8.42 -14.28 28.80
C LEU A 92 -9.92 -14.51 28.52
N ILE A 93 -10.40 -14.15 27.32
CA ILE A 93 -11.80 -14.36 26.91
C ILE A 93 -12.13 -15.86 26.85
N LEU A 94 -11.22 -16.70 26.35
CA LEU A 94 -11.41 -18.16 26.32
C LEU A 94 -11.41 -18.78 27.72
N VAL A 95 -10.52 -18.33 28.61
CA VAL A 95 -10.48 -18.79 30.02
C VAL A 95 -11.74 -18.36 30.78
N VAL A 96 -12.17 -17.11 30.64
CA VAL A 96 -13.40 -16.60 31.29
C VAL A 96 -14.65 -17.32 30.76
N ARG A 97 -14.74 -17.57 29.45
CA ARG A 97 -15.85 -18.35 28.86
C ARG A 97 -15.88 -19.80 29.35
N SER A 98 -14.72 -20.44 29.50
CA SER A 98 -14.61 -21.80 30.03
C SER A 98 -15.04 -21.88 31.50
N PHE A 99 -14.69 -20.86 32.30
CA PHE A 99 -15.08 -20.76 33.71
C PHE A 99 -16.59 -20.52 33.89
N PHE A 100 -17.17 -19.61 33.10
CA PHE A 100 -18.62 -19.35 33.13
C PHE A 100 -19.46 -20.55 32.67
N ARG A 101 -19.01 -21.31 31.66
CA ARG A 101 -19.70 -22.54 31.24
C ARG A 101 -19.76 -23.59 32.35
N LYS A 102 -18.71 -23.69 33.17
CA LYS A 102 -18.67 -24.60 34.32
C LYS A 102 -19.60 -24.17 35.46
N LEU A 103 -19.80 -22.87 35.63
CA LEU A 103 -20.72 -22.31 36.63
C LEU A 103 -22.20 -22.53 36.28
N ILE A 104 -22.56 -22.52 34.99
CA ILE A 104 -23.95 -22.72 34.54
C ILE A 104 -24.39 -24.20 34.63
N GLN A 105 -23.48 -25.18 34.63
CA GLN A 105 -23.82 -26.61 34.74
C GLN A 105 -24.08 -27.10 36.18
N PHE A 106 -23.94 -26.23 37.19
CA PHE A 106 -24.08 -26.59 38.61
C PHE A 106 -25.37 -26.06 39.28
N ASN A 107 -26.34 -25.59 38.48
CA ASN A 107 -27.69 -25.25 38.91
C ASN A 107 -28.71 -25.88 37.95
#